data_AF-A0A024FJ38-F1
#
_entry.id   AF-A0A024FJ38-F1
#
_cell.length_a   1.000
_cell.length_b   1.000
_cell.length_c   1.000
_cell.angle_alpha   90.00
_cell.angle_beta   90.00
_cell.angle_gamma   90.00
#
_symmetry.space_group_name_H-M   'P 1'
#
loop_
_entity.id
_entity.type
_entity.pdbx_description
1 polymer ?
#
loop_
_entity_poly.entity_id
_entity_poly.type
_entity_poly.pdbx_seq_one_letter_code
_entity_poly.pdbx_strand_id
1 'polypeptide(L)'
;MKLIQPSEDTIMDWRVTKAIDKIEYALIHGDYRTRQLAAEALEHVGRPSSIPVLLNAMNDKIQKVSIAALNALEALGCTNDLVISITRKRFNWVKEIRDKEEKQRVKKERKYTIHRWERASKKSFELVKERLKRPIR
;
A
#
# COMPACT_ATOMS: atom_id res chain seq x y z
N MET A 1 29.66 1.43 12.77
CA MET A 1 29.99 1.54 11.33
C MET A 1 28.99 2.49 10.68
N LYS A 2 29.42 3.59 10.06
CA LYS A 2 28.55 4.40 9.19
C LYS A 2 28.57 3.74 7.80
N LEU A 3 27.71 2.75 7.58
CA LEU A 3 27.52 2.20 6.24
C LEU A 3 26.65 3.20 5.46
N ILE A 4 27.27 3.90 4.53
CA ILE A 4 26.55 4.77 3.59
C ILE A 4 25.95 3.84 2.54
N GLN A 5 24.62 3.78 2.51
CA GLN A 5 23.75 3.20 1.46
C GLN A 5 24.43 2.09 0.63
N PRO A 6 24.51 0.84 1.14
CA PRO A 6 25.13 -0.26 0.42
C PRO A 6 24.41 -0.52 -0.91
N SER A 7 25.18 -0.94 -1.93
CA SER A 7 24.59 -1.42 -3.18
C SER A 7 23.78 -2.70 -2.96
N GLU A 8 22.90 -3.01 -3.91
CA GLU A 8 22.12 -4.26 -3.90
C GLU A 8 23.03 -5.49 -3.82
N ASP A 9 24.09 -5.52 -4.63
CA ASP A 9 25.10 -6.60 -4.60
C ASP A 9 25.71 -6.76 -3.22
N THR A 10 26.01 -5.64 -2.54
CA THR A 10 26.59 -5.66 -1.19
C THR A 10 25.63 -6.28 -0.18
N ILE A 11 24.32 -5.99 -0.27
CA ILE A 11 23.32 -6.59 0.62
C ILE A 11 23.18 -8.09 0.33
N MET A 12 23.27 -8.50 -0.94
CA MET A 12 23.27 -9.91 -1.32
C MET A 12 24.51 -10.65 -0.82
N ASP A 13 25.68 -10.04 -0.86
CA ASP A 13 26.89 -10.59 -0.25
C ASP A 13 26.73 -10.77 1.26
N TRP A 14 26.11 -9.80 1.93
CA TRP A 14 25.79 -9.92 3.36
C TRP A 14 24.78 -11.03 3.65
N ARG A 15 23.82 -11.26 2.75
CA ARG A 15 22.90 -12.39 2.82
C ARG A 15 23.68 -13.71 2.73
N VAL A 16 24.56 -13.87 1.75
CA VAL A 16 25.36 -15.09 1.56
C VAL A 16 26.28 -15.34 2.75
N THR A 17 26.95 -14.30 3.23
CA THR A 17 27.86 -14.37 4.38
C THR A 17 27.16 -14.36 5.74
N LYS A 18 25.81 -14.26 5.77
CA LYS A 18 24.98 -14.20 6.97
C LYS A 18 25.38 -13.07 7.93
N ALA A 19 25.75 -11.91 7.39
CA ALA A 19 26.12 -10.73 8.16
C ALA A 19 24.88 -9.98 8.69
N ILE A 20 24.14 -10.62 9.60
CA ILE A 20 22.83 -10.16 10.10
C ILE A 20 22.91 -8.75 10.70
N ASP A 21 23.92 -8.47 11.52
CA ASP A 21 24.09 -7.15 12.16
C ASP A 21 24.18 -6.01 11.14
N LYS A 22 24.82 -6.25 9.99
CA LYS A 22 24.94 -5.27 8.91
C LYS A 22 23.60 -5.07 8.20
N ILE A 23 22.84 -6.15 8.00
CA ILE A 23 21.53 -6.11 7.38
C ILE A 23 20.52 -5.39 8.29
N GLU A 24 20.53 -5.68 9.60
CA GLU A 24 19.70 -4.97 10.59
C GLU A 24 20.05 -3.48 10.65
N TYR A 25 21.35 -3.14 10.63
CA TYR A 25 21.78 -1.75 10.55
C TYR A 25 21.26 -1.04 9.29
N ALA A 26 21.34 -1.71 8.13
CA ALA A 26 20.84 -1.20 6.87
C ALA A 26 19.31 -1.03 6.86
N LEU A 27 18.58 -1.91 7.54
CA LEU A 27 17.14 -1.80 7.70
C LEU A 27 16.72 -0.58 8.52
N ILE A 28 17.53 -0.13 9.48
CA ILE A 28 17.22 1.03 10.33
C ILE A 28 17.67 2.34 9.68
N HIS A 29 18.87 2.37 9.10
CA HIS A 29 19.53 3.61 8.67
C HIS A 29 19.60 3.79 7.15
N GLY A 30 19.19 2.78 6.38
CA GLY A 30 19.15 2.83 4.93
C GLY A 30 18.10 3.81 4.40
N ASP A 31 18.24 4.15 3.13
CA ASP A 31 17.21 4.76 2.32
C ASP A 31 16.10 3.75 2.02
N TYR A 32 15.02 4.17 1.36
CA TYR A 32 13.87 3.30 1.17
C TYR A 32 14.21 2.02 0.37
N ARG A 33 15.19 2.07 -0.56
CA ARG A 33 15.60 0.91 -1.36
C ARG A 33 16.43 -0.05 -0.51
N THR A 34 17.41 0.48 0.20
CA THR A 34 18.27 -0.25 1.12
C THR A 34 17.45 -0.94 2.21
N ARG A 35 16.49 -0.23 2.82
CA ARG A 35 15.61 -0.81 3.84
C ARG A 35 14.75 -1.93 3.29
N GLN A 36 14.23 -1.78 2.07
CA GLN A 36 13.46 -2.84 1.41
C GLN A 36 14.33 -4.09 1.20
N LEU A 37 15.50 -3.93 0.57
CA LEU A 37 16.43 -5.03 0.30
C LEU A 37 16.93 -5.69 1.59
N ALA A 38 17.16 -4.91 2.64
CA ALA A 38 17.56 -5.44 3.93
C ALA A 38 16.45 -6.29 4.58
N ALA A 39 15.19 -5.85 4.51
CA ALA A 39 14.06 -6.65 4.98
C ALA A 39 13.90 -7.95 4.18
N GLU A 40 14.01 -7.89 2.85
CA GLU A 40 13.98 -9.09 1.98
C GLU A 40 15.15 -10.04 2.28
N ALA A 41 16.35 -9.52 2.57
CA ALA A 41 17.47 -10.36 2.98
C ALA A 41 17.20 -11.05 4.33
N LEU A 42 16.63 -10.34 5.31
CA LEU A 42 16.27 -10.90 6.62
C LEU A 42 15.18 -11.97 6.55
N GLU A 43 14.32 -11.98 5.52
CA GLU A 43 13.39 -13.09 5.30
C GLU A 43 14.11 -14.42 5.15
N HIS A 44 15.25 -14.43 4.47
CA HIS A 44 16.00 -15.66 4.19
C HIS A 44 17.06 -16.02 5.23
N VAL A 45 17.69 -15.02 5.86
CA VAL A 45 18.83 -15.23 6.76
C VAL A 45 18.62 -14.70 8.18
N GLY A 46 17.47 -14.06 8.42
CA GLY A 46 17.13 -13.50 9.72
C GLY A 46 17.08 -14.56 10.82
N ARG A 47 17.21 -14.08 12.05
CA ARG A 47 17.10 -14.90 13.26
C ARG A 47 15.93 -14.38 14.09
N PRO A 48 15.44 -15.15 15.08
CA PRO A 48 14.46 -14.64 16.04
C PRO A 48 14.89 -13.33 16.72
N SER A 49 16.19 -13.08 16.85
CA SER A 49 16.74 -11.80 17.36
C SER A 49 16.42 -10.59 16.47
N SER A 50 16.12 -10.79 15.19
CA SER A 50 15.80 -9.74 14.22
C SER A 50 14.32 -9.31 14.28
N ILE A 51 13.47 -10.05 14.99
CA ILE A 51 12.03 -9.77 15.13
C ILE A 51 11.75 -8.33 15.60
N PRO A 52 12.42 -7.77 16.63
CA PRO A 52 12.16 -6.40 17.08
C PRO A 52 12.44 -5.35 15.99
N VAL A 53 13.51 -5.54 15.21
CA VAL A 53 13.88 -4.62 14.13
C VAL A 53 12.85 -4.68 13.00
N LEU A 54 12.40 -5.89 12.64
CA LEU A 54 11.38 -6.09 11.62
C LEU A 54 10.00 -5.56 12.05
N LEU A 55 9.63 -5.72 13.33
CA LEU A 55 8.40 -5.13 13.88
C LEU A 55 8.40 -3.61 13.77
N ASN A 56 9.56 -2.97 13.97
CA ASN A 56 9.69 -1.54 13.75
C ASN A 56 9.57 -1.18 12.26
N ALA A 57 10.23 -1.94 11.38
CA ALA A 57 10.19 -1.73 9.93
C ALA A 57 8.80 -1.97 9.30
N MET A 58 7.93 -2.76 9.93
CA MET A 58 6.53 -2.91 9.53
C MET A 58 5.76 -1.56 9.58
N ASN A 59 6.21 -0.60 10.38
CA ASN A 59 5.65 0.75 10.47
C ASN A 59 6.34 1.76 9.53
N ASP A 60 7.17 1.31 8.59
CA ASP A 60 7.81 2.19 7.61
C ASP A 60 6.76 2.94 6.77
N LYS A 61 7.07 4.20 6.46
CA LYS A 61 6.25 5.08 5.63
C LYS A 61 6.12 4.56 4.21
N ILE A 62 7.12 3.84 3.72
CA ILE A 62 7.16 3.28 2.38
C ILE A 62 6.54 1.89 2.41
N GLN A 63 5.44 1.74 1.69
CA GLN A 63 4.66 0.51 1.64
C GLN A 63 5.49 -0.72 1.25
N LYS A 64 6.43 -0.57 0.31
CA LYS A 64 7.31 -1.67 -0.11
C LYS A 64 8.18 -2.21 1.04
N VAL A 65 8.75 -1.32 1.85
CA VAL A 65 9.56 -1.69 3.02
C VAL A 65 8.69 -2.37 4.07
N SER A 66 7.52 -1.80 4.35
CA SER A 66 6.56 -2.38 5.31
C SER A 66 6.10 -3.78 4.92
N ILE A 67 5.83 -4.03 3.63
CA ILE A 67 5.48 -5.35 3.11
C ILE A 67 6.65 -6.33 3.22
N ALA A 68 7.86 -5.92 2.83
CA ALA A 68 9.05 -6.77 2.95
C ALA A 68 9.31 -7.18 4.42
N ALA A 69 9.15 -6.25 5.36
CA ALA A 69 9.29 -6.54 6.78
C ALA A 69 8.21 -7.51 7.30
N LEU A 70 6.97 -7.39 6.81
CA LEU A 70 5.90 -8.33 7.13
C LEU A 70 6.19 -9.76 6.65
N ASN A 71 6.66 -9.90 5.41
CA ASN A 71 7.04 -11.20 4.84
C ASN A 71 8.17 -11.85 5.66
N ALA A 72 9.19 -11.06 6.03
CA ALA A 72 10.27 -11.54 6.87
C ALA A 72 9.79 -11.97 8.28
N LEU A 73 8.85 -11.23 8.89
CA LEU A 73 8.23 -11.62 10.15
C LEU A 73 7.41 -12.91 10.04
N GLU A 74 6.70 -13.12 8.93
CA GLU A 74 5.97 -14.35 8.67
C GLU A 74 6.92 -15.55 8.55
N ALA A 75 8.03 -15.39 7.82
CA ALA A 75 9.06 -16.43 7.68
C ALA A 75 9.74 -16.78 9.01
N LEU A 76 10.01 -15.79 9.87
CA LEU A 76 10.66 -16.01 11.17
C LEU A 76 9.69 -16.42 12.29
N GLY A 77 8.41 -16.10 12.14
CA GLY A 77 7.40 -16.11 13.21
C GLY A 77 6.49 -17.34 13.24
N CYS A 78 6.84 -18.44 12.56
CA CYS A 78 6.00 -19.64 12.44
C CYS A 78 5.52 -20.28 13.77
N THR A 79 5.99 -19.82 14.93
CA THR A 79 5.64 -20.39 16.24
C THR A 79 4.85 -19.46 17.16
N ASN A 80 4.84 -18.13 16.94
CA ASN A 80 4.24 -17.17 17.87
C ASN A 80 2.90 -16.61 17.34
N ASP A 81 1.80 -17.11 17.89
CA ASP A 81 0.43 -16.77 17.48
C ASP A 81 0.12 -15.26 17.56
N LEU A 82 0.68 -14.57 18.56
CA LEU A 82 0.56 -13.12 18.70
C LEU A 82 1.19 -12.37 17.51
N VAL A 83 2.39 -12.77 17.08
CA VAL A 83 3.09 -12.17 15.95
C VAL A 83 2.29 -12.40 14.67
N ILE A 84 1.78 -13.62 14.46
CA ILE A 84 0.92 -13.98 13.32
C ILE A 84 -0.35 -13.12 13.29
N SER A 85 -1.00 -12.93 14.43
CA SER A 85 -2.23 -12.13 14.51
C SER A 85 -1.98 -10.65 14.16
N ILE A 86 -0.85 -10.10 14.58
CA ILE A 86 -0.46 -8.70 14.33
C ILE A 86 -0.10 -8.52 12.86
N THR A 87 0.70 -9.43 12.28
CA THR A 87 1.07 -9.36 10.86
C THR A 87 -0.14 -9.49 9.95
N ARG A 88 -1.05 -10.45 10.20
CA ARG A 88 -2.28 -10.62 9.41
C ARG A 88 -3.20 -9.40 9.48
N LYS A 89 -3.40 -8.83 10.68
CA LYS A 89 -4.21 -7.61 10.83
C LYS A 89 -3.62 -6.44 10.05
N ARG A 90 -2.31 -6.22 10.15
CA ARG A 90 -1.61 -5.17 9.42
C ARG A 90 -1.70 -5.37 7.90
N PHE A 91 -1.49 -6.60 7.42
CA PHE A 91 -1.56 -6.94 6.01
C PHE A 91 -2.96 -6.66 5.43
N ASN A 92 -4.01 -7.07 6.13
CA ASN A 92 -5.39 -6.80 5.73
C ASN A 92 -5.67 -5.29 5.66
N TRP A 93 -5.22 -4.51 6.64
CA TRP A 93 -5.37 -3.06 6.62
C TRP A 93 -4.68 -2.40 5.42
N VAL A 94 -3.46 -2.83 5.08
CA VAL A 94 -2.74 -2.32 3.89
C VAL A 94 -3.50 -2.64 2.61
N LYS A 95 -4.02 -3.87 2.50
CA LYS A 95 -4.83 -4.30 1.35
C LYS A 95 -6.10 -3.45 1.21
N GLU A 96 -6.80 -3.22 2.31
CA GLU A 96 -8.01 -2.39 2.33
C GLU A 96 -7.76 -0.94 1.87
N ILE A 97 -6.63 -0.34 2.28
CA ILE A 97 -6.26 1.00 1.82
C ILE A 97 -6.05 1.01 0.31
N ARG A 98 -5.28 0.04 -0.22
CA ARG A 98 -5.04 -0.08 -1.65
C ARG A 98 -6.35 -0.24 -2.43
N ASP A 99 -7.23 -1.12 -1.96
CA ASP A 99 -8.52 -1.37 -2.60
C ASP A 99 -9.43 -0.12 -2.54
N LYS A 100 -9.36 0.69 -1.48
CA LYS A 100 -10.06 1.98 -1.39
C LYS A 100 -9.51 2.99 -2.40
N GLU A 101 -8.19 3.12 -2.50
CA GLU A 101 -7.54 4.01 -3.47
C GLU A 101 -7.91 3.63 -4.91
N GLU A 102 -7.90 2.33 -5.24
CA GLU A 102 -8.27 1.82 -6.55
C GLU A 102 -9.73 2.11 -6.88
N LYS A 103 -10.65 1.86 -5.93
CA LYS A 103 -12.07 2.24 -6.10
C LYS A 103 -12.25 3.73 -6.37
N GLN A 104 -11.46 4.60 -5.73
CA GLN A 104 -11.49 6.04 -5.99
C GLN A 104 -10.94 6.41 -7.36
N ARG A 105 -9.88 5.74 -7.83
CA ARG A 105 -9.35 5.92 -9.20
C ARG A 105 -10.39 5.56 -10.25
N VAL A 106 -10.97 4.36 -10.16
CA VAL A 106 -12.04 3.90 -11.06
C VAL A 106 -13.24 4.85 -11.02
N LYS A 107 -13.61 5.37 -9.85
CA LYS A 107 -14.70 6.36 -9.73
C LYS A 107 -14.36 7.70 -10.39
N LYS A 108 -13.11 8.16 -10.32
CA LYS A 108 -12.65 9.39 -11.02
C LYS A 108 -12.63 9.21 -12.53
N GLU A 109 -12.27 8.02 -13.01
CA GLU A 109 -12.27 7.69 -14.44
C GLU A 109 -13.69 7.64 -15.03
N ARG A 110 -14.69 7.27 -14.21
CA ARG A 110 -16.11 7.39 -14.56
C ARG A 110 -16.51 8.86 -14.69
N LYS A 111 -16.26 9.45 -15.86
CA LYS A 111 -16.83 10.74 -16.27
C LYS A 111 -18.31 10.55 -16.58
N TYR A 112 -19.18 11.07 -15.73
CA TYR A 112 -20.58 11.23 -16.09
C TYR A 112 -20.70 12.35 -17.11
N THR A 113 -21.26 12.07 -18.29
CA THR A 113 -21.77 13.12 -19.18
C THR A 113 -22.93 13.79 -18.47
N ILE A 114 -22.65 14.89 -17.76
CA ILE A 114 -23.68 15.73 -17.16
C ILE A 114 -24.38 16.43 -18.33
N HIS A 115 -25.48 15.86 -18.79
CA HIS A 115 -26.35 16.51 -19.75
C HIS A 115 -26.89 17.77 -19.11
N ARG A 116 -26.42 18.93 -19.60
CA ARG A 116 -26.92 20.23 -19.20
C ARG A 116 -28.33 20.35 -19.75
N TRP A 117 -29.33 20.10 -18.91
CA TRP A 117 -30.70 20.47 -19.23
C TRP A 117 -30.75 21.99 -19.36
N GLU A 118 -30.77 22.49 -20.59
CA GLU A 118 -31.19 23.85 -20.82
C GLU A 118 -32.60 23.97 -20.29
N ARG A 119 -32.84 24.90 -19.37
CA ARG A 119 -34.20 25.24 -18.97
C ARG A 119 -34.95 25.55 -20.26
N ALA A 120 -35.99 24.76 -20.54
CA ALA A 120 -36.87 25.00 -21.67
C ALA A 120 -37.19 26.49 -21.69
N SER A 121 -36.94 27.16 -22.83
CA SER A 121 -37.20 28.59 -22.94
C SER A 121 -38.63 28.87 -22.49
N LYS A 122 -38.90 30.04 -21.89
CA LYS A 122 -40.24 30.39 -21.41
C LYS A 122 -41.30 30.13 -22.50
N LYS A 123 -40.95 30.37 -23.77
CA LYS A 123 -41.78 30.08 -24.94
C LYS A 123 -42.08 28.58 -25.12
N SER A 124 -41.10 27.70 -24.94
CA SER A 124 -41.29 26.24 -25.00
C SER A 124 -42.17 25.73 -23.85
N PHE A 125 -41.97 26.24 -22.63
CA PHE A 125 -42.80 25.89 -21.48
C PHE A 125 -44.26 26.31 -21.67
N GLU A 126 -44.51 27.54 -22.13
CA GLU A 126 -45.87 28.03 -22.39
C GLU A 126 -46.56 27.27 -23.54
N LEU A 127 -45.82 26.88 -24.59
CA LEU A 127 -46.37 26.03 -25.66
C LEU A 127 -46.77 24.63 -25.18
N VAL A 128 -45.98 24.03 -24.29
CA VAL A 128 -46.33 22.74 -23.68
C VAL A 128 -47.56 22.89 -22.79
N LYS A 129 -47.64 23.96 -21.99
CA LYS A 129 -48.78 24.27 -21.14
C LYS A 129 -50.07 24.47 -21.95
N GLU A 130 -50.01 25.19 -23.07
CA GLU A 130 -51.14 25.36 -23.98
C GLU A 130 -51.57 24.05 -24.66
N ARG A 131 -50.62 23.16 -25.00
CA ARG A 131 -50.96 21.84 -25.55
C ARG A 131 -51.65 20.93 -24.54
N LEU A 132 -51.27 20.99 -23.26
CA LEU A 132 -51.87 20.19 -22.19
C LEU A 132 -53.30 20.63 -21.82
N LYS A 133 -53.68 21.87 -22.17
CA LYS A 133 -55.07 22.35 -22.02
C LYS A 133 -56.01 21.82 -23.10
N ARG A 134 -55.47 21.27 -24.20
CA ARG A 134 -56.29 20.71 -25.27
C ARG A 134 -56.79 19.35 -24.80
N PRO A 135 -58.09 19.05 -24.97
CA PRO A 135 -58.60 17.72 -24.65
C PRO A 135 -57.83 16.69 -25.47
N ILE A 136 -57.40 15.62 -24.81
CA ILE A 136 -56.77 14.49 -25.48
C ILE A 136 -57.83 13.93 -26.42
N ARG A 137 -57.50 13.91 -27.72
CA ARG A 137 -58.40 13.45 -28.77
C ARG A 137 -58.43 11.93 -28.82
#